data_AF-A0A835X280-F1
#
_entry.id   AF-A0A835X280-F1
#
_cell.length_a   1.000
_cell.length_b   1.000
_cell.length_c   1.000
_cell.angle_alpha   90.00
_cell.angle_beta   90.00
_cell.angle_gamma   90.00
#
_symmetry.space_group_name_H-M   'P 1'
#
loop_
_entity.id
_entity.type
_entity.pdbx_description
1 polymer ?
#
loop_
_entity_poly.entity_id
_entity_poly.type
_entity_poly.pdbx_seq_one_letter_code
_entity_poly.pdbx_strand_id
1 'polypeptide(L)'
;MKKFLFLVFGFVILSSSVIVVEGASINTTITSVSIWDMVVFRGEGFHRLHNVEITIYQQDVVISKLLTKTTDRGDLFMPLIVTDLSTGEYDVLATDKIHTATTSFNI
;
A
#
# COMPACT_ATOMS: atom_id res chain seq x y z
N MET A 1 -36.89 -8.42 23.29
CA MET A 1 -36.06 -7.74 22.26
C MET A 1 -34.60 -8.10 22.53
N LYS A 2 -33.98 -8.96 21.72
CA LYS A 2 -32.59 -9.38 21.90
C LYS A 2 -31.69 -8.40 21.16
N LYS A 3 -30.79 -7.72 21.87
CA LYS A 3 -29.76 -6.85 21.28
C LYS A 3 -28.68 -7.75 20.67
N PHE A 4 -28.46 -7.65 19.37
CA PHE A 4 -27.31 -8.25 18.71
C PHE A 4 -26.08 -7.38 18.99
N LEU A 5 -25.12 -7.94 19.71
CA LEU A 5 -23.80 -7.37 19.89
C LEU A 5 -22.95 -7.82 18.69
N PHE A 6 -22.67 -6.91 17.76
CA PHE A 6 -21.69 -7.15 16.72
C PHE A 6 -20.29 -6.98 17.32
N LEU A 7 -19.59 -8.09 17.54
CA LEU A 7 -18.16 -8.11 17.76
C LEU A 7 -17.48 -7.90 16.41
N VAL A 8 -16.88 -6.72 16.20
CA VAL A 8 -15.95 -6.50 15.08
C VAL A 8 -14.58 -7.00 15.54
N PHE A 9 -14.21 -8.19 15.09
CA PHE A 9 -12.85 -8.70 15.22
C PHE A 9 -12.00 -8.05 14.13
N GLY A 10 -11.21 -7.04 14.48
CA GLY A 10 -10.16 -6.54 13.60
C GLY A 10 -8.98 -7.50 13.64
N PHE A 11 -8.80 -8.28 12.58
CA PHE A 11 -7.58 -9.08 12.37
C PHE A 11 -6.58 -8.19 11.63
N VAL A 12 -5.40 -7.95 12.20
CA VAL A 12 -4.31 -7.24 11.52
C VAL A 12 -3.34 -8.31 11.00
N ILE A 13 -3.29 -8.50 9.69
CA ILE A 13 -2.28 -9.37 9.06
C ILE A 13 -1.07 -8.48 8.72
N LEU A 14 0.03 -8.66 9.43
CA LEU A 14 1.30 -7.96 9.20
C LEU A 14 2.23 -8.85 8.37
N SER A 15 2.07 -8.85 7.05
CA SER A 15 3.10 -9.37 6.15
C SER A 15 3.43 -8.34 5.09
N SER A 16 4.58 -7.69 5.24
CA SER A 16 5.17 -6.85 4.20
C SER A 16 6.68 -7.10 4.13
N SER A 17 7.21 -7.06 2.91
CA SER A 17 8.64 -7.13 2.65
C SER A 17 9.11 -5.78 2.10
N VAL A 18 9.93 -5.06 2.86
CA VAL A 18 10.45 -3.75 2.46
C VAL A 18 11.72 -3.96 1.63
N ILE A 19 11.72 -3.49 0.38
CA ILE A 19 12.93 -3.46 -0.46
C ILE A 19 13.31 -2.00 -0.72
N VAL A 20 14.55 -1.65 -0.36
CA VAL A 20 15.13 -0.32 -0.56
C VAL A 20 15.89 -0.32 -1.89
N VAL A 21 15.53 0.56 -2.80
CA VAL A 21 16.23 0.76 -4.08
C VAL A 21 16.55 2.25 -4.22
N GLU A 22 17.80 2.57 -4.59
CA GLU A 22 18.25 3.95 -4.84
C GLU A 22 18.02 4.95 -3.68
N GLY A 23 17.94 4.47 -2.44
CA GLY A 23 17.73 5.31 -1.25
C GLY A 23 16.26 5.62 -0.94
N ALA A 24 15.33 5.18 -1.79
CA ALA A 24 13.90 5.17 -1.50
C ALA A 24 13.44 3.82 -0.94
N SER A 25 12.45 3.84 -0.08
CA SER A 25 11.83 2.65 0.51
C SER A 25 10.32 2.74 0.45
N ILE A 26 9.67 1.59 0.33
CA ILE A 26 8.22 1.48 0.44
C ILE A 26 7.87 0.25 1.29
N ASN A 27 6.86 0.42 2.13
CA ASN A 27 6.30 -0.58 3.01
C ASN A 27 4.77 -0.58 2.83
N THR A 28 4.20 -1.77 2.82
CA THR A 28 2.76 -2.00 2.79
C THR A 28 2.26 -2.43 4.16
N THR A 29 1.04 -2.03 4.51
CA THR A 29 0.37 -2.54 5.71
C THR A 29 -1.08 -2.75 5.39
N ILE A 30 -1.59 -3.95 5.65
CA ILE A 30 -3.01 -4.24 5.53
C ILE A 30 -3.66 -3.94 6.87
N THR A 31 -4.71 -3.12 6.86
CA THR A 31 -5.46 -2.74 8.04
C THR A 31 -6.95 -2.67 7.71
N SER A 32 -7.79 -3.11 8.64
CA SER A 32 -9.23 -2.95 8.55
C SER A 32 -9.65 -1.69 9.28
N VAL A 33 -10.39 -0.80 8.61
CA VAL A 33 -11.01 0.38 9.20
C VAL A 33 -12.53 0.26 9.05
N SER A 34 -13.22 -0.04 10.14
CA SER A 34 -14.66 -0.34 10.15
C SER A 34 -14.99 -1.57 9.28
N ILE A 35 -15.77 -1.39 8.21
CA ILE A 35 -16.17 -2.45 7.26
C ILE A 35 -15.27 -2.53 6.02
N TRP A 36 -14.21 -1.71 5.95
CA TRP A 36 -13.32 -1.65 4.78
C TRP A 36 -11.95 -2.19 5.13
N ASP A 37 -11.46 -3.13 4.34
CA ASP A 37 -10.06 -3.54 4.33
C ASP A 37 -9.26 -2.56 3.46
N MET A 38 -8.11 -2.15 3.95
CA MET A 38 -7.25 -1.16 3.32
C MET A 38 -5.81 -1.64 3.25
N VAL A 39 -5.17 -1.45 2.11
CA VAL A 39 -3.72 -1.51 1.96
C VAL A 39 -3.18 -0.10 2.08
N VAL A 40 -2.28 0.13 3.03
CA VAL A 40 -1.61 1.41 3.22
C VAL A 40 -0.20 1.30 2.70
N PHE A 41 0.12 2.10 1.69
CA PHE A 41 1.48 2.31 1.20
C PHE A 41 2.14 3.44 1.98
N ARG A 42 3.28 3.15 2.60
CA ARG A 42 4.14 4.13 3.28
C ARG A 42 5.51 4.08 2.66
N GLY A 43 6.11 5.22 2.36
CA GLY A 43 7.46 5.24 1.81
C GLY A 43 8.25 6.44 2.29
N GLU A 44 9.56 6.34 2.17
CA GLU A 44 10.52 7.38 2.56
C GLU A 44 11.65 7.42 1.53
N GLY A 45 12.39 8.54 1.47
CA GLY A 45 13.54 8.67 0.57
C GLY A 45 13.21 9.09 -0.86
N PHE A 46 11.94 9.32 -1.18
CA PHE A 46 11.53 9.95 -2.45
C PHE A 46 11.81 11.46 -2.46
N HIS A 47 11.84 12.07 -3.64
CA HIS A 47 11.95 13.52 -3.75
C HIS A 47 10.76 14.23 -3.09
N ARG A 48 11.04 15.38 -2.46
CA ARG A 48 10.05 16.21 -1.76
C ARG A 48 9.06 16.84 -2.74
N LEU A 49 7.78 16.92 -2.35
CA LEU A 49 6.70 17.51 -3.15
C LEU A 49 6.64 16.96 -4.59
N HIS A 50 7.01 15.70 -4.79
CA HIS A 50 7.08 15.07 -6.10
C HIS A 50 5.93 14.08 -6.29
N ASN A 51 5.52 13.90 -7.54
CA ASN A 51 4.53 12.89 -7.88
C ASN A 51 5.18 11.51 -7.83
N VAL A 52 4.49 10.57 -7.20
CA VAL A 52 4.87 9.15 -7.15
C VAL A 52 3.76 8.35 -7.83
N GLU A 53 4.14 7.54 -8.81
CA GLU A 53 3.28 6.52 -9.41
C GLU A 53 3.49 5.20 -8.64
N ILE A 54 2.40 4.61 -8.15
CA ILE A 54 2.38 3.28 -7.55
C ILE A 54 1.70 2.35 -8.54
N THR A 55 2.43 1.35 -9.04
CA THR A 55 1.90 0.29 -9.90
C THR A 55 1.79 -1.00 -9.11
N ILE A 56 0.63 -1.64 -9.15
CA ILE A 56 0.33 -2.90 -8.46
C ILE A 56 0.19 -3.99 -9.50
N TYR A 57 0.88 -5.11 -9.27
CA TYR A 57 0.92 -6.26 -10.16
C TYR A 57 0.40 -7.51 -9.44
N GLN A 58 -0.20 -8.41 -10.22
CA GLN A 58 -0.46 -9.78 -9.82
C GLN A 58 -0.02 -10.68 -10.98
N GLN A 59 0.93 -11.59 -10.73
CA GLN A 59 1.49 -12.48 -11.77
C GLN A 59 1.95 -11.72 -13.02
N ASP A 60 2.76 -10.67 -12.83
CA ASP A 60 3.27 -9.78 -13.88
C ASP A 60 2.21 -8.94 -14.65
N VAL A 61 0.93 -9.05 -14.29
CA VAL A 61 -0.15 -8.25 -14.88
C VAL A 61 -0.40 -7.01 -14.04
N VAL A 62 -0.43 -5.83 -14.68
CA VAL A 62 -0.79 -4.57 -14.01
C VAL A 62 -2.28 -4.60 -13.64
N ILE A 63 -2.56 -4.59 -12.34
CA ILE A 63 -3.93 -4.57 -11.79
C ILE A 63 -4.38 -3.13 -11.53
N SER A 64 -3.48 -2.27 -11.06
CA SER A 64 -3.81 -0.88 -10.75
C SER A 64 -2.61 0.05 -10.89
N LYS A 65 -2.92 1.31 -11.17
CA LYS A 65 -1.98 2.44 -11.15
C LYS A 65 -2.57 3.57 -10.35
N LEU A 66 -1.86 3.98 -9.30
CA LEU A 66 -2.26 5.05 -8.42
C LEU A 66 -1.25 6.20 -8.54
N LEU A 67 -1.74 7.42 -8.55
CA LEU A 67 -0.90 8.61 -8.50
C LEU A 67 -1.08 9.29 -7.15
N THR A 68 0.05 9.63 -6.54
CA THR A 68 0.10 10.32 -5.26
C THR A 68 1.25 11.33 -5.25
N LYS A 69 1.39 12.08 -4.17
CA LYS A 69 2.42 13.09 -4.00
C LYS A 69 3.07 12.95 -2.63
N THR A 70 4.39 13.08 -2.58
CA THR A 70 5.14 13.08 -1.34
C THR A 70 4.96 14.38 -0.55
N THR A 71 5.21 14.31 0.75
CA THR A 71 5.26 15.48 1.64
C THR A 71 6.45 16.38 1.30
N ASP A 72 6.55 17.52 1.98
CA ASP A 72 7.72 18.41 1.95
C ASP A 72 8.99 17.77 2.56
N ARG A 73 8.86 16.61 3.20
CA ARG A 73 9.97 15.82 3.73
C ARG A 73 10.37 14.64 2.83
N GLY A 74 9.58 14.34 1.79
CA GLY A 74 9.81 13.18 0.92
C GLY A 74 9.11 11.92 1.40
N ASP A 75 8.19 12.04 2.36
CA ASP A 75 7.41 10.92 2.87
C ASP A 75 6.24 10.64 1.93
N LEU A 76 5.95 9.36 1.73
CA LEU A 76 4.84 8.85 0.95
C LEU A 76 3.80 8.23 1.89
N PHE A 77 2.53 8.58 1.71
CA PHE A 77 1.40 7.92 2.34
C PHE A 77 0.24 7.82 1.34
N MET A 78 -0.21 6.60 1.05
CA MET A 78 -1.34 6.35 0.15
C MET A 78 -2.17 5.16 0.67
N PRO A 79 -3.40 5.40 1.16
CA PRO A 79 -4.33 4.33 1.47
C PRO A 79 -5.10 3.88 0.21
N LEU A 80 -5.24 2.58 0.01
CA LEU A 80 -6.04 1.93 -1.02
C LEU A 80 -7.09 1.03 -0.39
N ILE A 81 -8.35 1.15 -0.80
CA ILE A 81 -9.42 0.24 -0.36
C ILE A 81 -9.31 -1.06 -1.16
N VAL A 82 -9.36 -2.20 -0.46
CA VAL A 82 -9.08 -3.55 -0.99
C VAL A 82 -10.25 -4.16 -1.75
N THR A 83 -11.41 -3.50 -1.82
CA THR A 83 -12.65 -4.06 -2.37
C THR A 83 -12.55 -4.56 -3.80
N ASP A 84 -11.55 -4.08 -4.52
CA ASP A 84 -11.34 -4.38 -5.94
C ASP A 84 -10.22 -5.42 -6.16
N LEU A 85 -9.63 -5.99 -5.11
CA LEU A 85 -8.53 -6.97 -5.17
C LEU A 85 -9.02 -8.37 -4.78
N SER A 86 -8.54 -9.38 -5.51
CA SER A 86 -8.73 -10.79 -5.19
C SER A 86 -7.74 -11.25 -4.11
N THR A 87 -7.96 -12.42 -3.53
CA THR A 87 -6.96 -13.09 -2.67
C THR A 87 -5.73 -13.45 -3.48
N GLY A 88 -4.53 -13.27 -2.92
CA GLY A 88 -3.27 -13.64 -3.54
C GLY A 88 -2.11 -12.69 -3.24
N GLU A 89 -0.96 -13.00 -3.85
CA GLU A 89 0.24 -12.19 -3.76
C GLU A 89 0.23 -11.05 -4.78
N TYR A 90 0.65 -9.87 -4.33
CA TYR A 90 0.73 -8.65 -5.11
C TYR A 90 2.11 -8.04 -4.99
N ASP A 91 2.67 -7.66 -6.13
CA ASP A 91 3.90 -6.88 -6.21
C ASP A 91 3.57 -5.41 -6.42
N VAL A 92 4.41 -4.54 -5.86
CA VAL A 92 4.22 -3.10 -5.88
C VAL A 92 5.51 -2.44 -6.32
N LEU A 93 5.38 -1.53 -7.27
CA LEU A 93 6.45 -0.62 -7.70
C LEU A 93 6.00 0.81 -7.44
N ALA A 94 6.77 1.56 -6.66
CA ALA A 94 6.61 2.99 -6.49
C ALA A 94 7.77 3.74 -7.15
N THR A 95 7.47 4.78 -7.92
CA THR A 95 8.50 5.60 -8.57
C THR A 95 8.12 7.07 -8.66
N ASP A 96 9.08 7.95 -8.36
CA ASP A 96 8.98 9.39 -8.63
C ASP A 96 9.64 9.80 -9.97
N LYS A 97 9.97 8.81 -10.82
CA LYS A 97 10.79 8.90 -12.05
C LYS A 97 12.29 9.14 -11.83
N ILE A 98 12.73 9.32 -10.59
CA ILE A 98 14.14 9.48 -10.24
C ILE A 98 14.60 8.35 -9.33
N HIS A 99 13.78 8.00 -8.34
CA HIS A 99 13.92 6.88 -7.45
C HIS A 99 12.83 5.84 -7.71
N THR A 100 13.16 4.60 -7.39
CA THR A 100 12.24 3.47 -7.43
C THR A 100 12.27 2.73 -6.10
N ALA A 101 11.16 2.14 -5.69
CA ALA A 101 11.10 1.25 -4.53
C ALA A 101 10.06 0.16 -4.78
N THR A 102 10.31 -1.04 -4.24
CA THR A 102 9.41 -2.20 -4.41
C THR A 102 9.04 -2.83 -3.08
N THR A 103 7.87 -3.45 -3.04
CA THR A 103 7.39 -4.24 -1.90
C THR A 103 6.38 -5.25 -2.41
N SER A 104 6.11 -6.28 -1.63
CA SER A 104 4.99 -7.19 -1.87
C SER A 104 4.04 -7.23 -0.68
N PHE A 105 2.80 -7.62 -0.94
CA PHE A 105 1.80 -7.92 0.10
C PHE A 105 0.92 -9.08 -0.35
N ASN A 106 0.24 -9.72 0.59
CA ASN A 106 -0.67 -10.84 0.34
C ASN A 106 -2.03 -10.54 0.97
N ILE A 107 -3.11 -10.72 0.21
CA ILE A 107 -4.51 -10.63 0.68
C ILE A 107 -5.06 -12.04 0.85
#